data_AF-A0A7Z7IJ29-F1
#
_entry.id   AF-A0A7Z7IJ29-F1
#
_cell.length_a   1.000
_cell.length_b   1.000
_cell.length_c   1.000
_cell.angle_alpha   90.00
_cell.angle_beta   90.00
_cell.angle_gamma   90.00
#
_symmetry.space_group_name_H-M   'P 1'
#
loop_
_entity.id
_entity.type
_entity.pdbx_description
1 polymer ?
#
loop_
_entity_poly.entity_id
_entity_poly.type
_entity_poly.pdbx_seq_one_letter_code
_entity_poly.pdbx_strand_id
1 'polypeptide(L)'
;MLMHMWILAARLSLAAVFTIAVTAKLADTNDLRHAVEAFGVPRMVAAILAPTMIATEFGVAVLLLTAPRYGALGALTVLTGFSAAVLANIARGRRLECHCFGRLSNGPIGWPTLARNGCLAGLAAIVASDGQFIWPLMALMSVMLILWTGPTSYRRWNARPGNAAAGLALWDREGDKWTLDRLLQRRKPLVLIFSQPGCGACEQLLPDVVAWQRDERITVALINGGHSADHSVPFELIDEQRASFAAYNITATPSAVLIDGDVNVVAAQARGAAAIGVLVGRAVQMSEQISDMPGFNRRGLLRRATVGMASVSALSAATYESAGKSSAAPDVNALEVDGAWLCNQTFALCTTAPCVPSATDPNISVCDCVVVNGYSVGFKSCSERAQSGRKVRSAFSTVNVNPNFAVLSCPSGVPWANCLDVECEIDPTNPAVAKCQCVTVTTGESLTFGGACETATCTSTIWSAATPDLPGSAQYRKGMKQLNQPVTFPATCPAPK
;
A
#
# COMPACT_ATOMS: atom_id res chain seq x y z
N MET A 1 -30.12 -34.89 -7.39
CA MET A 1 -30.59 -33.54 -7.01
C MET A 1 -29.46 -32.61 -6.57
N LEU A 2 -28.69 -32.95 -5.52
CA LEU A 2 -27.60 -32.10 -4.99
C LEU A 2 -26.53 -31.75 -6.06
N MET A 3 -26.07 -32.74 -6.84
CA MET A 3 -25.08 -32.53 -7.90
C MET A 3 -25.56 -31.59 -9.01
N HIS A 4 -26.82 -31.69 -9.42
CA HIS A 4 -27.40 -30.79 -10.43
C HIS A 4 -27.53 -29.36 -9.91
N MET A 5 -27.83 -29.20 -8.61
CA MET A 5 -27.87 -27.90 -7.94
C MET A 5 -26.48 -27.25 -7.88
N TRP A 6 -25.43 -28.02 -7.61
CA TRP A 6 -24.05 -27.53 -7.64
C TRP A 6 -23.59 -27.10 -9.03
N ILE A 7 -23.88 -27.89 -10.07
CA ILE A 7 -23.53 -27.54 -11.46
C ILE A 7 -24.29 -26.28 -11.90
N LEU A 8 -25.56 -26.15 -11.52
CA LEU A 8 -26.36 -24.95 -11.78
C LEU A 8 -25.76 -23.73 -11.06
N ALA A 9 -25.40 -23.86 -9.78
CA ALA A 9 -24.77 -22.78 -9.03
C ALA A 9 -23.43 -22.36 -9.65
N ALA A 10 -22.58 -23.32 -10.04
CA ALA A 10 -21.30 -23.06 -10.72
C ALA A 10 -21.50 -22.30 -12.04
N ARG A 11 -22.46 -22.75 -12.86
CA ARG A 11 -22.85 -22.11 -14.12
C ARG A 11 -23.33 -20.67 -13.92
N LEU A 12 -24.25 -20.45 -13.00
CA LEU A 12 -24.79 -19.11 -12.71
C LEU A 12 -23.69 -18.18 -12.17
N SER A 13 -22.81 -18.70 -11.31
CA SER A 13 -21.65 -17.95 -10.79
C SER A 13 -20.71 -17.52 -11.91
N LEU A 14 -20.36 -18.43 -12.84
CA LEU A 14 -19.52 -18.11 -13.99
C LEU A 14 -20.19 -17.09 -14.91
N ALA A 15 -21.48 -17.27 -15.22
CA ALA A 15 -22.23 -16.33 -16.04
C ALA A 15 -22.21 -14.92 -15.42
N ALA A 16 -22.45 -14.81 -14.11
CA ALA A 16 -22.39 -13.54 -13.38
C ALA A 16 -21.00 -12.90 -13.47
N VAL A 17 -19.92 -13.67 -13.29
CA VAL A 17 -18.54 -13.16 -13.41
C VAL A 17 -18.26 -12.61 -14.81
N PHE A 18 -18.63 -13.33 -15.87
CA PHE A 18 -18.44 -12.86 -17.25
C PHE A 18 -19.32 -11.66 -17.57
N THR A 19 -20.57 -11.61 -17.08
CA THR A 19 -21.43 -10.42 -17.23
C THR A 19 -20.84 -9.21 -16.55
N ILE A 20 -20.35 -9.35 -15.30
CA ILE A 20 -19.66 -8.26 -14.59
C ILE A 20 -18.42 -7.82 -15.38
N ALA A 21 -17.64 -8.77 -15.91
CA ALA A 21 -16.46 -8.46 -16.71
C ALA A 21 -16.81 -7.67 -18.00
N VAL A 22 -17.87 -8.06 -18.72
CA VAL A 22 -18.36 -7.34 -19.91
C VAL A 22 -18.82 -5.93 -19.54
N THR A 23 -19.63 -5.78 -18.49
CA THR A 23 -20.13 -4.47 -18.06
C THR A 23 -18.99 -3.53 -17.67
N ALA A 24 -17.98 -4.05 -16.97
CA ALA A 24 -16.80 -3.28 -16.59
C ALA A 24 -15.95 -2.86 -17.80
N LYS A 25 -15.83 -3.70 -18.83
CA LYS A 25 -15.09 -3.40 -20.07
C LYS A 25 -15.83 -2.44 -21.00
N LEU A 26 -17.16 -2.52 -21.03
CA LEU A 26 -17.99 -1.58 -21.79
C LEU A 26 -17.97 -0.18 -21.18
N ALA A 27 -17.81 -0.08 -19.85
CA ALA A 27 -17.72 1.19 -19.15
C ALA A 27 -16.43 1.97 -19.49
N ASP A 28 -15.34 1.28 -19.86
CA ASP A 28 -14.08 1.92 -20.25
C ASP A 28 -13.32 1.13 -21.34
N THR A 29 -13.70 1.38 -22.60
CA THR A 29 -13.12 0.68 -23.76
C THR A 29 -11.72 1.17 -24.13
N ASN A 30 -11.34 2.39 -23.71
CA ASN A 30 -10.00 2.93 -23.94
C ASN A 30 -9.00 2.28 -22.97
N ASP A 31 -9.36 2.13 -21.70
CA ASP A 31 -8.57 1.39 -20.71
C ASP A 31 -8.32 -0.07 -21.16
N LEU A 32 -9.32 -0.71 -21.78
CA LEU A 32 -9.15 -2.07 -22.32
C LEU A 32 -8.11 -2.14 -23.45
N ARG A 33 -8.09 -1.18 -24.37
CA ARG A 33 -7.11 -1.13 -25.47
C ARG A 33 -5.70 -0.93 -24.94
N HIS A 34 -5.52 0.00 -24.01
CA HIS A 34 -4.23 0.22 -23.36
C HIS A 34 -3.76 -1.00 -22.56
N ALA A 35 -4.69 -1.72 -21.91
CA ALA A 35 -4.37 -2.96 -21.24
C ALA A 35 -3.85 -4.02 -22.23
N VAL A 36 -4.49 -4.18 -23.39
CA VAL A 36 -4.03 -5.12 -24.45
C VAL A 36 -2.66 -4.71 -25.00
N GLU A 37 -2.42 -3.42 -25.21
CA GLU A 37 -1.12 -2.89 -25.64
C GLU A 37 -0.02 -3.18 -24.62
N ALA A 38 -0.32 -3.08 -23.32
CA ALA A 38 0.62 -3.38 -22.24
C ALA A 38 1.13 -4.83 -22.29
N PHE A 39 0.35 -5.79 -22.82
CA PHE A 39 0.80 -7.16 -23.05
C PHE A 39 1.77 -7.31 -24.25
N GLY A 40 2.15 -6.21 -24.91
CA GLY A 40 3.07 -6.19 -26.05
C GLY A 40 2.38 -6.37 -27.40
N VAL A 41 1.06 -6.19 -27.47
CA VAL A 41 0.29 -6.26 -28.72
C VAL A 41 0.37 -4.91 -29.46
N PRO A 42 0.71 -4.88 -30.76
CA PRO A 42 0.76 -3.63 -31.52
C PRO A 42 -0.58 -2.91 -31.55
N ARG A 43 -0.58 -1.56 -31.53
CA ARG A 43 -1.79 -0.71 -31.47
C ARG A 43 -2.87 -1.07 -32.50
N MET A 44 -2.46 -1.37 -33.74
CA MET A 44 -3.38 -1.78 -34.81
C MET A 44 -4.11 -3.08 -34.48
N VAL A 45 -3.42 -4.05 -33.87
CA VAL A 45 -4.02 -5.32 -33.45
C VAL A 45 -4.85 -5.14 -32.19
N ALA A 46 -4.42 -4.29 -31.24
CA ALA A 46 -5.16 -3.99 -30.03
C ALA A 46 -6.53 -3.34 -30.31
N ALA A 47 -6.61 -2.47 -31.32
CA ALA A 47 -7.86 -1.84 -31.76
C ALA A 47 -8.92 -2.85 -32.22
N ILE A 48 -8.49 -3.99 -32.76
CA ILE A 48 -9.36 -5.10 -33.19
C ILE A 48 -9.61 -6.06 -32.03
N LEU A 49 -8.56 -6.41 -31.28
CA LEU A 49 -8.63 -7.45 -30.24
C LEU A 49 -9.52 -7.04 -29.05
N ALA A 50 -9.49 -5.76 -28.65
CA ALA A 50 -10.30 -5.26 -27.53
C ALA A 50 -11.82 -5.47 -27.73
N PRO A 51 -12.46 -5.03 -28.84
CA PRO A 51 -13.88 -5.32 -29.06
C PRO A 51 -14.16 -6.80 -29.28
N THR A 52 -13.26 -7.57 -29.92
CA THR A 52 -13.39 -9.02 -30.05
C THR A 52 -13.43 -9.72 -28.69
N MET A 53 -12.65 -9.23 -27.72
CA MET A 53 -12.62 -9.80 -26.37
C MET A 53 -13.95 -9.57 -25.63
N ILE A 54 -14.52 -8.36 -25.72
CA ILE A 54 -15.85 -8.06 -25.17
C ILE A 54 -16.93 -8.95 -25.80
N ALA A 55 -16.93 -9.06 -27.13
CA ALA A 55 -17.87 -9.92 -27.86
C ALA A 55 -17.72 -11.40 -27.44
N THR A 56 -16.48 -11.86 -27.24
CA THR A 56 -16.19 -13.23 -26.79
C THR A 56 -16.73 -13.46 -25.38
N GLU A 57 -16.45 -12.55 -24.43
CA GLU A 57 -16.93 -12.67 -23.05
C GLU A 57 -18.45 -12.62 -22.94
N PHE A 58 -19.09 -11.75 -23.74
CA PHE A 58 -20.54 -11.70 -23.83
C PHE A 58 -21.13 -12.99 -24.41
N GLY A 59 -20.52 -13.50 -25.49
CA GLY A 59 -20.88 -14.78 -26.09
C GLY A 59 -20.75 -15.95 -25.11
N VAL A 60 -19.67 -15.98 -24.33
CA VAL A 60 -19.47 -16.97 -23.25
C VAL A 60 -20.57 -16.86 -22.18
N ALA A 61 -20.90 -15.65 -21.72
CA ALA A 61 -21.96 -15.43 -20.73
C ALA A 61 -23.33 -15.93 -21.24
N VAL A 62 -23.68 -15.62 -22.50
CA VAL A 62 -24.93 -16.08 -23.12
C VAL A 62 -24.93 -17.59 -23.28
N LEU A 63 -23.84 -18.18 -23.80
CA LEU A 63 -23.73 -19.63 -23.96
C LEU A 63 -23.75 -20.37 -22.63
N LEU A 64 -23.21 -19.81 -21.55
CA LEU A 64 -23.35 -20.38 -20.21
C LEU A 64 -24.83 -20.46 -19.80
N LEU A 65 -25.68 -19.55 -20.28
CA LEU A 65 -27.12 -19.55 -19.99
C LEU A 65 -27.98 -20.32 -21.00
N THR A 66 -27.56 -20.49 -22.25
CA THR A 66 -28.38 -21.18 -23.27
C THR A 66 -27.88 -22.57 -23.62
N ALA A 67 -26.55 -22.76 -23.62
CA ALA A 67 -25.88 -23.99 -24.01
C ALA A 67 -24.67 -24.28 -23.08
N PRO A 68 -24.92 -24.70 -21.82
CA PRO A 68 -23.96 -24.59 -20.71
C PRO A 68 -22.62 -25.26 -20.95
N ARG A 69 -22.60 -26.41 -21.63
CA ARG A 69 -21.37 -27.14 -21.97
C ARG A 69 -20.47 -26.34 -22.91
N TYR A 70 -21.03 -25.72 -23.95
CA TYR A 70 -20.28 -24.88 -24.88
C TYR A 70 -19.86 -23.56 -24.23
N GLY A 71 -20.71 -22.97 -23.39
CA GLY A 71 -20.35 -21.80 -22.59
C GLY A 71 -19.18 -22.09 -21.64
N ALA A 72 -19.19 -23.26 -20.99
CA ALA A 72 -18.12 -23.67 -20.09
C ALA A 72 -16.80 -23.96 -20.82
N LEU A 73 -16.84 -24.58 -22.00
CA LEU A 73 -15.66 -24.74 -22.86
C LEU A 73 -15.10 -23.38 -23.31
N GLY A 74 -15.96 -22.44 -23.72
CA GLY A 74 -15.55 -21.08 -24.04
C GLY A 74 -14.91 -20.36 -22.85
N ALA A 75 -15.51 -20.46 -21.66
CA ALA A 75 -14.97 -19.90 -20.43
C ALA A 75 -13.59 -20.49 -20.08
N LEU A 76 -13.42 -21.81 -20.21
CA LEU A 76 -12.12 -22.48 -20.04
C LEU A 76 -11.09 -21.90 -20.99
N THR A 77 -11.37 -21.85 -22.29
CA THR A 77 -10.43 -21.35 -23.30
C THR A 77 -10.01 -19.91 -23.02
N VAL A 78 -10.94 -19.04 -22.65
CA VAL A 78 -10.63 -17.64 -22.32
C VAL A 78 -9.80 -17.55 -21.06
N LEU A 79 -10.18 -18.25 -19.98
CA LEU A 79 -9.48 -18.22 -18.69
C LEU A 79 -8.07 -18.80 -18.79
N THR A 80 -7.88 -19.90 -19.52
CA THR A 80 -6.57 -20.52 -19.72
C THR A 80 -5.69 -19.66 -20.63
N GLY A 81 -6.24 -19.12 -21.72
CA GLY A 81 -5.53 -18.22 -22.62
C GLY A 81 -5.03 -16.97 -21.90
N PHE A 82 -5.91 -16.33 -21.11
CA PHE A 82 -5.53 -15.18 -20.30
C PHE A 82 -4.50 -15.56 -19.22
N SER A 83 -4.68 -16.68 -18.54
CA SER A 83 -3.72 -17.15 -17.53
C SER A 83 -2.35 -17.49 -18.11
N ALA A 84 -2.30 -18.05 -19.32
CA ALA A 84 -1.04 -18.31 -20.04
C ALA A 84 -0.34 -17.00 -20.43
N ALA A 85 -1.10 -16.01 -20.91
CA ALA A 85 -0.56 -14.68 -21.20
C ALA A 85 0.00 -14.00 -19.94
N VAL A 86 -0.70 -14.08 -18.82
CA VAL A 86 -0.24 -13.62 -17.51
C VAL A 86 1.04 -14.34 -17.10
N LEU A 87 1.05 -15.67 -17.14
CA LEU A 87 2.18 -16.50 -16.73
C LEU A 87 3.42 -16.23 -17.59
N ALA A 88 3.26 -16.10 -18.91
CA ALA A 88 4.35 -15.79 -19.83
C ALA A 88 4.98 -14.42 -19.54
N ASN A 89 4.20 -13.45 -19.05
CA ASN A 89 4.72 -12.15 -18.65
C ASN A 89 5.41 -12.19 -17.28
N ILE A 90 4.84 -12.90 -16.31
CA ILE A 90 5.49 -13.14 -15.00
C ILE A 90 6.83 -13.87 -15.19
N ALA A 91 6.86 -14.92 -16.00
CA ALA A 91 8.07 -15.70 -16.30
C ALA A 91 9.17 -14.88 -17.00
N ARG A 92 8.77 -13.83 -17.72
CA ARG A 92 9.69 -12.86 -18.34
C ARG A 92 10.04 -11.68 -17.44
N GLY A 93 9.67 -11.73 -16.16
CA GLY A 93 9.92 -10.68 -15.17
C GLY A 93 9.08 -9.41 -15.37
N ARG A 94 8.09 -9.43 -16.25
CA ARG A 94 7.21 -8.29 -16.53
C ARG A 94 6.07 -8.27 -15.51
N ARG A 95 6.04 -7.25 -14.64
CA ARG A 95 4.89 -6.95 -13.79
C ARG A 95 3.97 -6.02 -14.59
N LEU A 96 2.79 -6.53 -14.92
CA LEU A 96 1.80 -5.79 -15.70
C LEU A 96 0.70 -5.33 -14.75
N GLU A 97 0.38 -4.05 -14.78
CA GLU A 97 -0.78 -3.48 -14.11
C GLU A 97 -2.01 -3.76 -14.97
N CYS A 98 -2.92 -4.60 -14.50
CA CYS A 98 -4.15 -4.85 -15.23
C CYS A 98 -5.25 -3.88 -14.83
N HIS A 99 -5.76 -3.18 -15.83
CA HIS A 99 -7.11 -2.61 -15.88
C HIS A 99 -8.11 -3.54 -16.63
N CYS A 100 -7.74 -4.79 -16.93
CA CYS A 100 -8.55 -5.75 -17.71
C CYS A 100 -9.92 -6.14 -17.10
N PHE A 101 -10.27 -5.68 -15.89
CA PHE A 101 -11.59 -5.88 -15.28
C PHE A 101 -12.28 -4.56 -14.90
N GLY A 102 -11.84 -3.43 -15.49
CA GLY A 102 -12.29 -2.09 -15.12
C GLY A 102 -12.00 -1.77 -13.64
N ARG A 103 -12.76 -0.84 -13.05
CA ARG A 103 -12.59 -0.31 -11.68
C ARG A 103 -12.81 -1.32 -10.53
N LEU A 104 -13.12 -2.59 -10.82
CA LEU A 104 -13.52 -3.60 -9.84
C LEU A 104 -12.37 -4.50 -9.35
N SER A 105 -11.17 -4.40 -9.92
CA SER A 105 -10.01 -5.22 -9.55
C SER A 105 -8.73 -4.39 -9.47
N ASN A 106 -8.35 -3.98 -8.25
CA ASN A 106 -7.12 -3.19 -8.01
C ASN A 106 -6.03 -4.10 -7.43
N GLY A 107 -5.00 -4.39 -8.22
CA GLY A 107 -3.88 -5.27 -7.87
C GLY A 107 -3.04 -5.52 -9.12
N PRO A 108 -1.71 -5.68 -9.03
CA PRO A 108 -0.94 -6.08 -10.18
C PRO A 108 -1.24 -7.53 -10.48
N ILE A 109 -1.04 -7.88 -11.73
CA ILE A 109 -1.12 -9.26 -12.13
C ILE A 109 0.02 -10.02 -11.44
N GLY A 110 -0.35 -10.97 -10.59
CA GLY A 110 0.60 -11.82 -9.89
C GLY A 110 0.05 -13.22 -9.64
N TRP A 111 0.74 -13.99 -8.80
CA TRP A 111 0.30 -15.31 -8.36
C TRP A 111 -1.15 -15.37 -7.86
N PRO A 112 -1.69 -14.35 -7.14
CA PRO A 112 -3.10 -14.35 -6.75
C PRO A 112 -4.07 -14.32 -7.95
N THR A 113 -3.71 -13.68 -9.06
CA THR A 113 -4.51 -13.63 -10.28
C THR A 113 -4.56 -14.99 -10.96
N LEU A 114 -3.42 -15.68 -11.04
CA LEU A 114 -3.34 -17.05 -11.54
C LEU A 114 -4.15 -18.01 -10.66
N ALA A 115 -4.05 -17.88 -9.34
CA ALA A 115 -4.82 -18.69 -8.39
C ALA A 115 -6.34 -18.46 -8.53
N ARG A 116 -6.78 -17.20 -8.60
CA ARG A 116 -8.18 -16.83 -8.85
C ARG A 116 -8.70 -17.42 -10.16
N ASN A 117 -7.97 -17.26 -11.26
CA ASN A 117 -8.37 -17.80 -12.55
C ASN A 117 -8.36 -19.34 -12.56
N GLY A 118 -7.44 -19.97 -11.81
CA GLY A 118 -7.42 -21.41 -11.57
C GLY A 118 -8.71 -21.89 -10.88
N CYS A 119 -9.22 -21.16 -9.87
CA CYS A 119 -10.51 -21.48 -9.26
C CYS A 119 -11.67 -21.38 -10.27
N LEU A 120 -11.73 -20.30 -11.07
CA LEU A 120 -12.78 -20.10 -12.07
C LEU A 120 -12.71 -21.13 -13.21
N ALA A 121 -11.50 -21.49 -13.66
CA ALA A 121 -11.28 -22.54 -14.64
C ALA A 121 -11.71 -23.91 -14.10
N GLY A 122 -11.48 -24.19 -12.81
CA GLY A 122 -12.00 -25.38 -12.14
C GLY A 122 -13.52 -25.47 -12.19
N LEU A 123 -14.24 -24.38 -11.90
CA LEU A 123 -15.70 -24.32 -12.05
C LEU A 123 -16.14 -24.61 -13.50
N ALA A 124 -15.45 -24.01 -14.47
CA ALA A 124 -15.76 -24.20 -15.88
C ALA A 124 -15.50 -25.65 -16.33
N ALA A 125 -14.44 -26.29 -15.84
CA ALA A 125 -14.17 -27.72 -16.08
C ALA A 125 -15.24 -28.64 -15.47
N ILE A 126 -15.75 -28.32 -14.28
CA ILE A 126 -16.85 -29.07 -13.65
C ILE A 126 -18.11 -28.99 -14.52
N VAL A 127 -18.46 -27.79 -15.02
CA VAL A 127 -19.64 -27.59 -15.89
C VAL A 127 -19.43 -28.25 -17.27
N ALA A 128 -18.24 -28.16 -17.87
CA ALA A 128 -17.96 -28.73 -19.19
C ALA A 128 -17.93 -30.27 -19.21
N SER A 129 -17.61 -30.89 -18.07
CA SER A 129 -17.55 -32.35 -17.90
C SER A 129 -18.84 -32.95 -17.31
N ASP A 130 -19.91 -32.16 -17.18
CA ASP A 130 -21.17 -32.57 -16.53
C ASP A 130 -20.94 -33.18 -15.13
N GLY A 131 -19.89 -32.72 -14.42
CA GLY A 131 -19.51 -33.18 -13.09
C GLY A 131 -18.70 -34.47 -13.01
N GLN A 132 -18.29 -35.08 -14.14
CA GLN A 132 -17.54 -36.36 -14.15
C GLN A 132 -16.24 -36.32 -13.34
N PHE A 133 -15.54 -35.17 -13.30
CA PHE A 133 -14.26 -35.00 -12.61
C PHE A 133 -14.36 -34.11 -11.36
N ILE A 134 -15.50 -34.12 -10.66
CA ILE A 134 -15.77 -33.15 -9.60
C ILE A 134 -14.74 -33.20 -8.45
N TRP A 135 -14.34 -34.39 -8.00
CA TRP A 135 -13.40 -34.54 -6.87
C TRP A 135 -12.00 -33.98 -7.12
N PRO A 136 -11.28 -34.37 -8.20
CA PRO A 136 -9.95 -33.81 -8.46
C PRO A 136 -10.01 -32.29 -8.76
N LEU A 137 -11.07 -31.83 -9.43
CA LEU A 137 -11.25 -30.40 -9.69
C LEU A 137 -11.52 -29.61 -8.40
N MET A 138 -12.31 -30.14 -7.48
CA MET A 138 -12.54 -29.54 -6.16
C MET A 138 -11.27 -29.49 -5.31
N ALA A 139 -10.43 -30.54 -5.35
CA ALA A 139 -9.14 -30.54 -4.67
C ALA A 139 -8.21 -29.45 -5.24
N LEU A 140 -8.08 -29.37 -6.56
CA LEU A 140 -7.29 -28.33 -7.23
C LEU A 140 -7.82 -26.92 -6.90
N MET A 141 -9.14 -26.72 -6.95
CA MET A 141 -9.78 -25.45 -6.62
C MET A 141 -9.53 -25.05 -5.16
N SER A 142 -9.53 -26.00 -4.23
CA SER A 142 -9.27 -25.75 -2.81
C SER A 142 -7.84 -25.24 -2.60
N VAL A 143 -6.85 -25.87 -3.27
CA VAL A 143 -5.45 -25.41 -3.25
C VAL A 143 -5.34 -24.00 -3.82
N MET A 144 -5.97 -23.75 -4.97
CA MET A 144 -5.96 -22.42 -5.61
C MET A 144 -6.64 -21.36 -4.73
N LEU A 145 -7.72 -21.71 -4.02
CA LEU A 145 -8.42 -20.79 -3.12
C LEU A 145 -7.57 -20.45 -1.88
N ILE A 146 -6.84 -21.42 -1.34
CA ILE A 146 -5.88 -21.21 -0.24
C ILE A 146 -4.75 -20.28 -0.71
N LEU A 147 -4.18 -20.50 -1.89
CA LEU A 147 -3.14 -19.61 -2.45
C LEU A 147 -3.65 -18.19 -2.69
N TRP A 148 -4.94 -18.04 -3.05
CA TRP A 148 -5.56 -16.74 -3.26
C TRP A 148 -5.83 -15.98 -1.94
N THR A 149 -6.34 -16.65 -0.91
CA THR A 149 -6.84 -16.01 0.33
C THR A 149 -5.93 -16.16 1.55
N GLY A 150 -4.98 -17.08 1.50
CA GLY A 150 -4.09 -17.44 2.62
C GLY A 150 -3.23 -16.29 3.12
N PRO A 151 -2.50 -15.55 2.27
CA PRO A 151 -1.57 -14.50 2.72
C PRO A 151 -2.23 -13.33 3.45
N THR A 152 -3.44 -12.93 3.05
CA THR A 152 -4.20 -11.85 3.72
C THR A 152 -4.83 -12.35 5.01
N SER A 153 -5.36 -13.58 5.00
CA SER A 153 -5.92 -14.23 6.19
C SER A 153 -4.86 -14.48 7.27
N TYR A 154 -3.66 -14.91 6.87
CA TYR A 154 -2.52 -15.14 7.75
C TYR A 154 -2.06 -13.86 8.45
N ARG A 155 -1.92 -12.74 7.72
CA ARG A 155 -1.56 -11.44 8.31
C ARG A 155 -2.60 -10.95 9.31
N ARG A 156 -3.89 -11.08 8.97
CA ARG A 156 -4.99 -10.72 9.88
C ARG A 156 -5.04 -11.62 11.13
N TRP A 157 -4.63 -12.88 11.00
CA TRP A 157 -4.52 -13.81 12.12
C TRP A 157 -3.41 -13.40 13.08
N ASN A 158 -2.20 -13.14 12.57
CA ASN A 158 -1.05 -12.83 13.41
C ASN A 158 -1.18 -11.49 14.16
N ALA A 159 -1.98 -10.54 13.65
CA ALA A 159 -2.27 -9.29 14.34
C ALA A 159 -3.30 -9.42 15.49
N ARG A 160 -3.79 -10.62 15.81
CA ARG A 160 -4.75 -10.85 16.92
C ARG A 160 -4.06 -10.88 18.29
N PRO A 161 -4.76 -10.47 19.36
CA PRO A 161 -4.25 -10.62 20.72
C PRO A 161 -3.88 -12.08 21.04
N GLY A 162 -2.77 -12.30 21.74
CA GLY A 162 -2.24 -13.61 22.13
C GLY A 162 -1.26 -14.26 21.13
N ASN A 163 -1.08 -13.67 19.94
CA ASN A 163 -0.06 -14.11 18.99
C ASN A 163 1.25 -13.31 19.16
N ALA A 164 2.36 -13.93 18.77
CA ALA A 164 3.66 -13.27 18.74
C ALA A 164 3.63 -12.03 17.82
N ALA A 165 4.15 -10.92 18.33
CA ALA A 165 4.25 -9.67 17.63
C ALA A 165 5.21 -9.80 16.44
N ALA A 166 4.89 -9.10 15.35
CA ALA A 166 5.70 -9.15 14.15
C ALA A 166 7.08 -8.53 14.39
N GLY A 167 8.12 -9.20 13.91
CA GLY A 167 9.49 -8.71 13.97
C GLY A 167 9.61 -7.29 13.40
N LEU A 168 10.43 -6.49 14.06
CA LEU A 168 10.61 -5.06 13.81
C LEU A 168 12.13 -4.78 13.83
N ALA A 169 12.61 -3.99 12.87
CA ALA A 169 13.98 -3.50 12.80
C ALA A 169 13.98 -2.11 12.15
N LEU A 170 14.06 -1.05 12.97
CA LEU A 170 14.01 0.35 12.55
C LEU A 170 15.20 1.12 13.11
N TRP A 171 15.38 2.34 12.63
CA TRP A 171 16.47 3.24 13.05
C TRP A 171 15.87 4.39 13.87
N ASP A 172 16.57 4.86 14.89
CA ASP A 172 16.23 6.12 15.57
C ASP A 172 16.86 7.33 14.86
N ARG A 173 16.68 8.54 15.43
CA ARG A 173 17.25 9.77 14.86
C ARG A 173 18.78 9.82 14.96
N GLU A 174 19.34 9.11 15.92
CA GLU A 174 20.78 9.03 16.17
C GLU A 174 21.47 8.01 15.25
N GLY A 175 20.71 7.27 14.43
CA GLY A 175 21.21 6.25 13.51
C GLY A 175 21.41 4.88 14.17
N ASP A 176 20.89 4.71 15.38
CA ASP A 176 20.96 3.48 16.15
C ASP A 176 19.86 2.51 15.70
N LYS A 177 20.24 1.26 15.42
CA LYS A 177 19.28 0.22 15.00
C LYS A 177 18.53 -0.37 16.19
N TRP A 178 17.21 -0.28 16.18
CA TRP A 178 16.32 -0.88 17.18
C TRP A 178 15.55 -2.07 16.61
N THR A 179 15.68 -3.20 17.29
CA THR A 179 14.86 -4.39 17.03
C THR A 179 13.79 -4.55 18.10
N LEU A 180 12.76 -5.36 17.81
CA LEU A 180 11.73 -5.69 18.80
C LEU A 180 12.34 -6.26 20.09
N ASP A 181 13.32 -7.16 19.97
CA ASP A 181 14.02 -7.74 21.11
C ASP A 181 14.77 -6.67 21.93
N ARG A 182 15.41 -5.70 21.27
CA ARG A 182 16.12 -4.59 21.93
C ARG A 182 15.15 -3.71 22.72
N LEU A 183 13.97 -3.43 22.17
CA LEU A 183 12.92 -2.66 22.85
C LEU A 183 12.34 -3.38 24.08
N LEU A 184 12.33 -4.71 24.06
CA LEU A 184 11.78 -5.57 25.11
C LEU A 184 12.82 -6.05 26.14
N GLN A 185 14.10 -5.68 26.02
CA GLN A 185 15.18 -6.14 26.92
C GLN A 185 14.90 -5.92 28.41
N ARG A 186 14.13 -4.89 28.76
CA ARG A 186 13.76 -4.58 30.15
C ARG A 186 12.54 -5.37 30.66
N ARG A 187 11.94 -6.25 29.85
CA ARG A 187 10.69 -6.99 30.09
C ARG A 187 9.50 -6.12 30.53
N LYS A 188 9.49 -4.85 30.14
CA LYS A 188 8.38 -3.93 30.40
C LYS A 188 7.36 -4.05 29.25
N PRO A 189 6.07 -3.83 29.52
CA PRO A 189 5.07 -3.70 28.45
C PRO A 189 5.49 -2.61 27.45
N LEU A 190 5.47 -2.93 26.17
CA LEU A 190 5.87 -2.06 25.07
C LEU A 190 4.64 -1.54 24.33
N VAL A 191 4.49 -0.22 24.24
CA VAL A 191 3.50 0.45 23.41
C VAL A 191 4.20 0.97 22.16
N LEU A 192 3.85 0.43 21.00
CA LEU A 192 4.24 0.97 19.71
C LEU A 192 3.16 1.97 19.27
N ILE A 193 3.52 3.24 19.16
CA ILE A 193 2.62 4.30 18.68
C ILE A 193 3.02 4.66 17.26
N PHE A 194 2.11 4.47 16.32
CA PHE A 194 2.29 4.75 14.91
C PHE A 194 1.78 6.14 14.58
N SER A 195 2.70 6.99 14.14
CA SER A 195 2.48 8.39 13.78
C SER A 195 2.91 8.67 12.34
N GLN A 196 2.52 9.81 11.80
CA GLN A 196 3.04 10.31 10.53
C GLN A 196 3.20 11.83 10.60
N PRO A 197 4.20 12.42 9.93
CA PRO A 197 4.34 13.87 9.88
C PRO A 197 3.13 14.52 9.18
N GLY A 198 2.75 15.74 9.58
CA GLY A 198 1.62 16.48 8.98
C GLY A 198 0.23 15.94 9.34
N CYS A 199 0.15 15.05 10.32
CA CYS A 199 -1.10 14.57 10.89
C CYS A 199 -1.44 15.41 12.13
N GLY A 200 -2.39 16.36 12.00
CA GLY A 200 -2.76 17.24 13.12
C GLY A 200 -3.25 16.48 14.37
N ALA A 201 -3.94 15.35 14.19
CA ALA A 201 -4.33 14.48 15.30
C ALA A 201 -3.13 13.76 15.96
N CYS A 202 -2.06 13.52 15.21
CA CYS A 202 -0.83 12.93 15.71
C CYS A 202 0.02 13.98 16.44
N GLU A 203 0.07 15.22 15.93
CA GLU A 203 0.75 16.35 16.56
C GLU A 203 0.12 16.71 17.91
N GLN A 204 -1.22 16.72 17.98
CA GLN A 204 -1.95 16.91 19.24
C GLN A 204 -1.65 15.83 20.29
N LEU A 205 -1.24 14.64 19.87
CA LEU A 205 -0.91 13.52 20.75
C LEU A 205 0.54 13.58 21.27
N LEU A 206 1.43 14.34 20.63
CA LEU A 206 2.86 14.35 20.97
C LEU A 206 3.16 14.74 22.44
N PRO A 207 2.51 15.75 23.05
CA PRO A 207 2.75 16.07 24.47
C PRO A 207 2.47 14.89 25.40
N ASP A 208 1.41 14.12 25.12
CA ASP A 208 1.08 12.91 25.88
C ASP A 208 2.12 11.82 25.65
N VAL A 209 2.59 11.64 24.41
CA VAL A 209 3.68 10.69 24.09
C VAL A 209 4.94 11.01 24.87
N VAL A 210 5.33 12.29 24.97
CA VAL A 210 6.49 12.71 25.78
C VAL A 210 6.29 12.38 27.25
N ALA A 211 5.08 12.60 27.78
CA ALA A 211 4.77 12.26 29.16
C ALA A 211 4.85 10.74 29.40
N TRP A 212 4.32 9.94 28.47
CA TRP A 212 4.35 8.47 28.57
C TRP A 212 5.74 7.88 28.40
N GLN A 213 6.61 8.50 27.60
CA GLN A 213 8.01 8.07 27.45
C GLN A 213 8.87 8.28 28.69
N ARG A 214 8.47 9.22 29.57
CA ARG A 214 9.13 9.43 30.86
C ARG A 214 8.65 8.47 31.94
N ASP A 215 7.57 7.73 31.70
CA ASP A 215 7.06 6.76 32.66
C ASP A 215 7.92 5.49 32.63
N GLU A 216 8.73 5.30 33.67
CA GLU A 216 9.62 4.15 33.75
C GLU A 216 8.89 2.81 33.87
N ARG A 217 7.57 2.76 34.12
CA ARG A 217 6.85 1.48 34.22
C ARG A 217 6.66 0.82 32.86
N ILE A 218 6.66 1.58 31.77
CA ILE A 218 6.39 1.08 30.41
C ILE A 218 7.49 1.51 29.44
N THR A 219 7.57 0.84 28.29
CA THR A 219 8.38 1.30 27.16
C THR A 219 7.43 1.85 26.10
N VAL A 220 7.64 3.09 25.65
CA VAL A 220 6.83 3.71 24.59
C VAL A 220 7.73 4.09 23.43
N ALA A 221 7.54 3.42 22.29
CA ALA A 221 8.25 3.72 21.06
C ALA A 221 7.30 4.43 20.08
N LEU A 222 7.61 5.68 19.75
CA LEU A 222 6.93 6.37 18.66
C LEU A 222 7.57 5.90 17.36
N ILE A 223 6.80 5.21 16.52
CA ILE A 223 7.19 4.86 15.16
C ILE A 223 6.58 5.91 14.24
N ASN A 224 7.44 6.72 13.64
CA ASN A 224 7.02 7.74 12.71
C ASN A 224 7.25 7.25 11.27
N GLY A 225 6.24 7.44 10.41
CA GLY A 225 6.33 7.09 8.99
C GLY A 225 7.28 7.98 8.17
N GLY A 226 8.01 8.89 8.82
CA GLY A 226 8.99 9.81 8.24
C GLY A 226 9.61 10.72 9.29
N HIS A 227 10.57 11.54 8.89
CA HIS A 227 11.25 12.49 9.77
C HIS A 227 10.37 13.73 10.08
N SER A 228 10.31 14.13 11.35
CA SER A 228 9.67 15.38 11.81
C SER A 228 10.71 16.27 12.49
N ALA A 229 10.94 17.49 11.98
CA ALA A 229 11.96 18.38 12.54
C ALA A 229 11.43 19.28 13.68
N ASP A 230 10.11 19.39 13.84
CA ASP A 230 9.51 20.48 14.61
C ASP A 230 9.21 20.11 16.07
N HIS A 231 9.24 18.83 16.42
CA HIS A 231 9.01 18.34 17.77
C HIS A 231 9.97 17.21 18.11
N SER A 232 10.78 17.40 19.15
CA SER A 232 11.61 16.33 19.72
C SER A 232 10.77 15.55 20.74
N VAL A 233 10.47 14.30 20.41
CA VAL A 233 10.11 13.32 21.44
C VAL A 233 11.39 12.62 21.91
N PRO A 234 11.49 12.25 23.20
CA PRO A 234 12.66 11.57 23.74
C PRO A 234 13.10 10.30 23.00
N PHE A 235 12.16 9.56 22.40
CA PHE A 235 12.48 8.32 21.70
C PHE A 235 11.59 8.11 20.47
N GLU A 236 12.19 8.18 19.29
CA GLU A 236 11.48 8.03 18.01
C GLU A 236 12.22 7.05 17.11
N LEU A 237 11.45 6.15 16.49
CA LEU A 237 11.92 5.24 15.45
C LEU A 237 11.32 5.67 14.12
N ILE A 238 12.14 5.63 13.08
CA ILE A 238 11.77 6.04 11.74
C ILE A 238 11.49 4.82 10.88
N ASP A 239 10.28 4.74 10.33
CA ASP A 239 9.84 3.73 9.37
C ASP A 239 9.33 4.40 8.08
N GLU A 240 10.26 4.96 7.31
CA GLU A 240 9.96 5.62 6.03
C GLU A 240 9.26 4.68 5.03
N GLN A 241 9.56 3.38 5.10
CA GLN A 241 8.99 2.36 4.21
C GLN A 241 7.62 1.85 4.69
N ARG A 242 7.20 2.25 5.90
CA ARG A 242 5.97 1.82 6.58
C ARG A 242 5.84 0.30 6.71
N ALA A 243 6.98 -0.42 6.74
CA ALA A 243 7.00 -1.87 6.81
C ALA A 243 6.39 -2.38 8.12
N SER A 244 6.65 -1.68 9.23
CA SER A 244 6.06 -1.98 10.53
C SER A 244 4.56 -1.65 10.56
N PHE A 245 4.12 -0.57 9.93
CA PHE A 245 2.69 -0.25 9.80
C PHE A 245 1.94 -1.40 9.11
N ALA A 246 2.50 -1.95 8.05
CA ALA A 246 1.91 -3.09 7.35
C ALA A 246 1.91 -4.37 8.19
N ALA A 247 3.02 -4.66 8.88
CA ALA A 247 3.15 -5.85 9.74
C ALA A 247 2.13 -5.87 10.88
N TYR A 248 1.82 -4.69 11.44
CA TYR A 248 0.83 -4.51 12.49
C TYR A 248 -0.58 -4.15 11.97
N ASN A 249 -0.78 -4.17 10.64
CA ASN A 249 -2.05 -3.86 9.97
C ASN A 249 -2.62 -2.47 10.36
N ILE A 250 -1.74 -1.48 10.48
CA ILE A 250 -2.04 -0.09 10.79
C ILE A 250 -2.44 0.64 9.50
N THR A 251 -3.74 0.87 9.35
CA THR A 251 -4.32 1.52 8.17
C THR A 251 -4.66 3.00 8.39
N ALA A 252 -4.44 3.53 9.60
CA ALA A 252 -4.74 4.90 9.98
C ALA A 252 -3.81 5.33 11.13
N THR A 253 -3.56 6.63 11.26
CA THR A 253 -2.77 7.22 12.36
C THR A 253 -3.54 8.38 13.02
N PRO A 254 -3.27 8.69 14.31
CA PRO A 254 -2.40 7.92 15.19
C PRO A 254 -3.04 6.58 15.55
N SER A 255 -2.24 5.52 15.61
CA SER A 255 -2.68 4.20 16.11
C SER A 255 -1.65 3.63 17.07
N ALA A 256 -2.03 2.71 17.95
CA ALA A 256 -1.09 2.05 18.83
C ALA A 256 -1.35 0.56 19.00
N VAL A 257 -0.27 -0.19 19.26
CA VAL A 257 -0.28 -1.61 19.57
C VAL A 257 0.45 -1.83 20.89
N LEU A 258 -0.14 -2.63 21.77
CA LEU A 258 0.46 -3.03 23.04
C LEU A 258 1.02 -4.44 22.92
N ILE A 259 2.28 -4.59 23.28
CA ILE A 259 3.04 -5.83 23.31
C ILE A 259 3.45 -6.09 24.76
N ASP A 260 3.26 -7.32 25.25
CA ASP A 260 3.73 -7.69 26.59
C ASP A 260 5.25 -7.95 26.63
N GLY A 261 5.78 -8.19 27.83
CA GLY A 261 7.20 -8.50 28.02
C GLY A 261 7.65 -9.82 27.40
N ASP A 262 6.71 -10.65 26.92
CA ASP A 262 6.94 -11.96 26.30
C ASP A 262 6.66 -11.93 24.78
N VAL A 263 6.68 -10.73 24.17
CA VAL A 263 6.55 -10.49 22.73
C VAL A 263 5.16 -10.80 22.16
N ASN A 264 4.10 -10.90 22.97
CA ASN A 264 2.75 -11.14 22.47
C ASN A 264 1.95 -9.85 22.31
N VAL A 265 1.13 -9.78 21.27
CA VAL A 265 0.17 -8.67 21.09
C VAL A 265 -0.94 -8.81 22.14
N VAL A 266 -1.19 -7.77 22.93
CA VAL A 266 -2.11 -7.83 24.08
C VAL A 266 -3.49 -7.25 23.76
N ALA A 267 -3.55 -6.34 22.78
CA ALA A 267 -4.78 -5.69 22.35
C ALA A 267 -4.77 -5.43 20.84
N ALA A 268 -5.95 -5.49 20.22
CA ALA A 268 -6.12 -5.06 18.85
C ALA A 268 -5.81 -3.54 18.74
N GLN A 269 -5.29 -3.13 17.59
CA GLN A 269 -4.91 -1.74 17.28
C GLN A 269 -5.87 -0.69 17.87
N ALA A 270 -5.35 0.17 18.75
CA ALA A 270 -6.07 1.36 19.20
C ALA A 270 -5.93 2.45 18.14
N ARG A 271 -7.02 3.14 17.79
CA ARG A 271 -7.04 4.19 16.75
C ARG A 271 -7.49 5.51 17.35
N GLY A 272 -6.71 6.57 17.14
CA GLY A 272 -6.98 7.91 17.67
C GLY A 272 -6.50 8.11 19.12
N ALA A 273 -6.30 9.37 19.49
CA ALA A 273 -5.70 9.78 20.78
C ALA A 273 -6.37 9.16 22.01
N ALA A 274 -7.70 9.19 22.10
CA ALA A 274 -8.44 8.67 23.23
C ALA A 274 -8.24 7.15 23.43
N ALA A 275 -8.31 6.37 22.34
CA ALA A 275 -8.09 4.93 22.42
C ALA A 275 -6.65 4.58 22.78
N ILE A 276 -5.68 5.38 22.30
CA ILE A 276 -4.26 5.23 22.64
C ILE A 276 -4.03 5.50 24.13
N GLY A 277 -4.63 6.56 24.69
CA GLY A 277 -4.54 6.84 26.13
C GLY A 277 -5.06 5.69 27.01
N VAL A 278 -6.20 5.09 26.63
CA VAL A 278 -6.73 3.88 27.30
C VAL A 278 -5.75 2.71 27.20
N LEU A 279 -5.13 2.51 26.03
CA LEU A 279 -4.17 1.44 25.79
C LEU A 279 -2.90 1.60 26.64
N VAL A 280 -2.39 2.83 26.77
CA VAL A 280 -1.25 3.17 27.62
C VAL A 280 -1.58 2.95 29.10
N GLY A 281 -2.75 3.38 29.55
CA GLY A 281 -3.21 3.12 30.93
C GLY A 281 -3.26 1.62 31.26
N ARG A 282 -3.67 0.78 30.30
CA ARG A 282 -3.63 -0.68 30.44
C ARG A 282 -2.19 -1.21 30.53
N ALA A 283 -1.26 -0.67 29.75
CA ALA A 283 0.15 -1.04 29.80
C ALA A 283 0.78 -0.73 31.18
N VAL A 284 0.44 0.42 31.77
CA VAL A 284 0.88 0.80 33.12
C VAL A 284 0.35 -0.17 34.18
N GLN A 285 -0.95 -0.47 34.16
CA GLN A 285 -1.55 -1.44 35.09
C GLN A 285 -0.91 -2.83 34.98
N MET A 286 -0.58 -3.26 33.76
CA MET A 286 0.13 -4.52 33.54
C MET A 286 1.53 -4.50 34.17
N SER A 287 2.26 -3.40 34.06
CA SER A 287 3.58 -3.25 34.67
C SER A 287 3.54 -3.28 36.20
N GLU A 288 2.53 -2.65 36.80
CA GLU A 288 2.30 -2.71 38.25
C GLU A 288 1.99 -4.13 38.69
N GLN A 289 1.14 -4.85 37.97
CA GLN A 289 0.84 -6.26 38.28
C GLN A 289 2.06 -7.18 38.17
N ILE A 290 2.99 -6.89 37.25
CA ILE A 290 4.26 -7.61 37.11
C ILE A 290 5.21 -7.28 38.27
N SER A 291 5.26 -6.01 38.68
CA SER A 291 6.13 -5.52 39.76
C SER A 291 5.65 -5.94 41.16
N ASP A 292 4.34 -6.05 41.33
CA ASP A 292 3.67 -6.37 42.60
C ASP A 292 3.46 -7.88 42.79
N MET A 293 3.98 -8.72 41.89
CA MET A 293 4.07 -10.16 42.12
C MET A 293 5.08 -10.43 43.24
N PRO A 294 4.63 -10.84 44.44
CA PRO A 294 5.55 -11.24 45.49
C PRO A 294 6.33 -12.44 44.98
N GLY A 295 7.65 -12.44 45.19
CA GLY A 295 8.51 -13.60 44.91
C GLY A 295 7.79 -14.89 45.25
N PHE A 296 7.62 -15.74 44.23
CA PHE A 296 6.70 -16.85 44.15
C PHE A 296 6.82 -17.80 45.35
N ASN A 297 6.12 -17.50 46.45
CA ASN A 297 6.00 -18.41 47.57
C ASN A 297 4.75 -19.27 47.35
N ARG A 298 4.98 -20.59 47.31
CA ARG A 298 4.06 -21.71 46.98
C ARG A 298 2.65 -21.65 47.61
N ARG A 299 2.39 -20.75 48.57
CA ARG A 299 1.13 -20.56 49.28
C ARG A 299 0.13 -19.62 48.60
N GLY A 300 0.55 -18.78 47.64
CA GLY A 300 -0.34 -17.81 46.97
C GLY A 300 -1.30 -18.41 45.93
N LEU A 301 -0.99 -19.60 45.42
CA LEU A 301 -1.73 -20.23 44.31
C LEU A 301 -3.17 -20.65 44.67
N LEU A 302 -3.46 -20.84 45.96
CA LEU A 302 -4.78 -21.34 46.39
C LEU A 302 -5.81 -20.24 46.66
N ARG A 303 -5.41 -18.95 46.65
CA ARG A 303 -6.32 -17.84 46.99
C ARG A 303 -6.95 -17.13 45.79
N ARG A 304 -6.41 -17.33 44.58
CA ARG A 304 -6.91 -16.68 43.35
C ARG A 304 -7.86 -17.54 42.50
N ALA A 305 -8.15 -18.77 42.93
CA ALA A 305 -9.09 -19.66 42.22
C ALA A 305 -10.58 -19.33 42.42
N THR A 306 -10.94 -18.30 43.21
CA THR A 306 -12.34 -18.06 43.60
C THR A 306 -12.97 -16.74 43.12
N VAL A 307 -12.26 -15.88 42.38
CA VAL A 307 -12.79 -14.54 41.99
C VAL A 307 -13.03 -14.38 40.48
N GLY A 308 -12.72 -15.40 39.67
CA GLY A 308 -12.82 -15.35 38.20
C GLY A 308 -14.15 -15.80 37.58
N MET A 309 -15.31 -15.47 38.16
CA MET A 309 -16.62 -15.78 37.54
C MET A 309 -17.67 -14.68 37.79
N ALA A 310 -17.64 -13.63 36.96
CA ALA A 310 -18.73 -12.72 36.57
C ALA A 310 -18.03 -11.60 35.76
N SER A 311 -18.36 -11.22 34.53
CA SER A 311 -19.65 -11.16 33.84
C SER A 311 -19.40 -10.95 32.34
N VAL A 312 -19.90 -11.87 31.51
CA VAL A 312 -20.05 -11.69 30.05
C VAL A 312 -21.53 -11.41 29.80
N SER A 313 -21.89 -10.19 29.39
CA SER A 313 -23.21 -9.88 28.83
C SER A 313 -23.22 -8.51 28.14
N ALA A 314 -23.88 -8.44 26.98
CA ALA A 314 -24.29 -7.27 26.19
C ALA A 314 -23.40 -6.86 24.99
N LEU A 315 -23.53 -7.62 23.89
CA LEU A 315 -23.47 -7.06 22.53
C LEU A 315 -24.87 -6.53 22.17
N SER A 316 -24.96 -5.27 21.77
CA SER A 316 -26.12 -4.76 21.02
C SER A 316 -25.68 -4.32 19.63
N ALA A 317 -26.40 -4.86 18.65
CA ALA A 317 -26.39 -4.45 17.25
C ALA A 317 -27.02 -3.06 17.10
N ALA A 318 -26.42 -2.21 16.26
CA ALA A 318 -27.09 -1.04 15.71
C ALA A 318 -26.90 -1.04 14.19
N THR A 319 -28.03 -0.94 13.52
CA THR A 319 -28.27 -1.15 12.10
C THR A 319 -27.81 0.02 11.23
N TYR A 320 -27.51 -0.34 10.00
CA TYR A 320 -27.08 0.49 8.88
C TYR A 320 -28.31 1.12 8.22
N GLU A 321 -28.30 2.43 7.97
CA GLU A 321 -29.32 3.10 7.17
C GLU A 321 -28.64 3.97 6.10
N SER A 322 -29.09 3.77 4.87
CA SER A 322 -28.58 4.39 3.64
C SER A 322 -29.72 5.20 3.02
N ALA A 323 -29.46 6.44 2.63
CA ALA A 323 -29.89 7.01 1.34
C ALA A 323 -29.50 8.50 1.21
N GLY A 324 -29.07 8.91 0.02
CA GLY A 324 -29.00 10.33 -0.38
C GLY A 324 -28.11 10.60 -1.61
N LYS A 325 -28.72 10.66 -2.80
CA LYS A 325 -28.09 10.89 -4.12
C LYS A 325 -27.73 12.36 -4.40
N SER A 326 -26.55 12.55 -5.00
CA SER A 326 -26.20 13.38 -6.18
C SER A 326 -26.58 14.87 -6.27
N SER A 327 -25.56 15.73 -6.37
CA SER A 327 -25.43 16.74 -7.45
C SER A 327 -23.98 17.25 -7.57
N ALA A 328 -23.46 17.30 -8.79
CA ALA A 328 -22.10 17.72 -9.14
C ALA A 328 -21.80 19.19 -8.81
N ALA A 329 -20.59 19.43 -8.31
CA ALA A 329 -20.02 20.75 -8.03
C ALA A 329 -18.70 20.95 -8.82
N PRO A 330 -18.24 22.20 -9.05
CA PRO A 330 -17.08 22.51 -9.89
C PRO A 330 -15.77 22.01 -9.27
N ASP A 331 -14.83 21.56 -10.10
CA ASP A 331 -13.58 20.91 -9.66
C ASP A 331 -12.57 21.92 -9.07
N VAL A 332 -12.71 22.21 -7.77
CA VAL A 332 -11.90 23.15 -6.99
C VAL A 332 -10.45 22.70 -6.71
N ASN A 333 -9.99 21.61 -7.34
CA ASN A 333 -8.73 20.92 -6.99
C ASN A 333 -7.59 21.03 -8.01
N ALA A 334 -7.77 21.81 -9.09
CA ALA A 334 -6.79 21.98 -10.16
C ALA A 334 -6.48 23.46 -10.42
N LEU A 335 -5.21 23.83 -10.49
CA LEU A 335 -4.74 25.17 -10.84
C LEU A 335 -3.62 25.08 -11.88
N GLU A 336 -3.81 25.69 -13.05
CA GLU A 336 -2.76 25.83 -14.06
C GLU A 336 -2.01 27.15 -13.87
N VAL A 337 -0.68 27.09 -13.91
CA VAL A 337 0.22 28.24 -13.83
C VAL A 337 1.32 28.09 -14.87
N ASP A 338 1.27 28.91 -15.91
CA ASP A 338 2.30 29.00 -16.96
C ASP A 338 2.68 27.61 -17.54
N GLY A 339 1.68 26.78 -17.85
CA GLY A 339 1.84 25.44 -18.42
C GLY A 339 2.16 24.32 -17.41
N ALA A 340 2.32 24.65 -16.12
CA ALA A 340 2.40 23.66 -15.04
C ALA A 340 1.08 23.55 -14.29
N TRP A 341 0.71 22.34 -13.89
CA TRP A 341 -0.53 22.04 -13.21
C TRP A 341 -0.27 21.70 -11.74
N LEU A 342 -0.93 22.41 -10.83
CA LEU A 342 -1.02 22.08 -9.42
C LEU A 342 -2.31 21.29 -9.19
N CYS A 343 -2.16 20.05 -8.77
CA CYS A 343 -3.27 19.11 -8.64
C CYS A 343 -3.31 18.57 -7.22
N ASN A 344 -4.46 18.66 -6.56
CA ASN A 344 -4.69 18.00 -5.26
C ASN A 344 -5.25 16.60 -5.47
N GLN A 345 -4.37 15.60 -5.56
CA GLN A 345 -4.73 14.22 -5.87
C GLN A 345 -3.64 13.24 -5.41
N THR A 346 -3.84 11.95 -5.67
CA THR A 346 -2.81 10.94 -5.42
C THR A 346 -1.67 11.04 -6.44
N PHE A 347 -0.42 11.04 -5.97
CA PHE A 347 0.78 11.06 -6.80
C PHE A 347 1.90 10.24 -6.15
N ALA A 348 2.94 9.89 -6.93
CA ALA A 348 4.13 9.22 -6.42
C ALA A 348 5.21 10.27 -6.07
N LEU A 349 5.50 10.38 -4.79
CA LEU A 349 6.53 11.23 -4.22
C LEU A 349 7.89 10.55 -4.39
N CYS A 350 8.64 10.99 -5.39
CA CYS A 350 9.98 10.46 -5.67
C CYS A 350 11.12 11.33 -5.15
N THR A 351 10.86 12.52 -4.60
CA THR A 351 11.89 13.56 -4.37
C THR A 351 13.06 13.13 -3.48
N THR A 352 12.89 12.08 -2.68
CA THR A 352 13.90 11.47 -1.80
C THR A 352 14.16 9.99 -2.13
N ALA A 353 13.68 9.50 -3.27
CA ALA A 353 13.67 8.08 -3.58
C ALA A 353 15.05 7.57 -4.01
N PRO A 354 15.54 6.46 -3.43
CA PRO A 354 16.66 5.72 -3.97
C PRO A 354 16.20 4.90 -5.19
N CYS A 355 17.11 4.70 -6.12
CA CYS A 355 16.85 4.02 -7.37
C CYS A 355 17.90 2.96 -7.66
N VAL A 356 17.48 1.93 -8.41
CA VAL A 356 18.37 0.91 -8.96
C VAL A 356 18.30 0.92 -10.48
N PRO A 357 19.42 0.71 -11.20
CA PRO A 357 19.38 0.58 -12.65
C PRO A 357 18.40 -0.53 -13.08
N SER A 358 17.62 -0.27 -14.12
CA SER A 358 16.74 -1.27 -14.69
C SER A 358 17.55 -2.39 -15.33
N ALA A 359 17.15 -3.64 -15.09
CA ALA A 359 17.78 -4.81 -15.70
C ALA A 359 17.50 -4.93 -17.21
N THR A 360 16.52 -4.20 -17.73
CA THR A 360 16.04 -4.32 -19.12
C THR A 360 16.32 -3.11 -19.99
N ASP A 361 16.54 -1.93 -19.40
CA ASP A 361 16.82 -0.70 -20.13
C ASP A 361 17.89 0.13 -19.41
N PRO A 362 19.08 0.32 -19.99
CA PRO A 362 20.16 1.08 -19.36
C PRO A 362 19.83 2.57 -19.13
N ASN A 363 18.82 3.11 -19.83
CA ASN A 363 18.40 4.50 -19.69
C ASN A 363 17.32 4.70 -18.60
N ILE A 364 16.93 3.63 -17.90
CA ILE A 364 15.91 3.67 -16.86
C ILE A 364 16.49 3.25 -15.52
N SER A 365 16.15 4.01 -14.49
CA SER A 365 16.33 3.65 -13.09
C SER A 365 14.97 3.43 -12.45
N VAL A 366 14.81 2.30 -11.76
CA VAL A 366 13.59 1.97 -11.03
C VAL A 366 13.72 2.53 -9.61
N CYS A 367 12.94 3.56 -9.32
CA CYS A 367 12.95 4.25 -8.04
C CYS A 367 11.82 3.76 -7.13
N ASP A 368 12.09 3.68 -5.83
CA ASP A 368 11.10 3.40 -4.79
C ASP A 368 10.49 4.69 -4.26
N CYS A 369 9.35 5.08 -4.82
CA CYS A 369 8.67 6.33 -4.50
C CYS A 369 7.48 6.10 -3.57
N VAL A 370 7.13 7.08 -2.75
CA VAL A 370 6.02 6.94 -1.79
C VAL A 370 4.71 7.40 -2.44
N VAL A 371 3.61 6.70 -2.21
CA VAL A 371 2.29 7.11 -2.72
C VAL A 371 1.62 8.01 -1.70
N VAL A 372 1.30 9.24 -2.09
CA VAL A 372 0.71 10.26 -1.20
C VAL A 372 -0.43 11.00 -1.88
N ASN A 373 -1.30 11.61 -1.06
CA ASN A 373 -2.35 12.51 -1.53
C ASN A 373 -2.01 13.95 -1.15
N GLY A 374 -2.19 14.88 -2.07
CA GLY A 374 -2.01 16.30 -1.79
C GLY A 374 -1.76 17.10 -3.06
N TYR A 375 -1.43 18.37 -2.89
CA TYR A 375 -0.98 19.18 -4.01
C TYR A 375 0.36 18.65 -4.53
N SER A 376 0.48 18.56 -5.84
CA SER A 376 1.73 18.30 -6.53
C SER A 376 1.78 19.07 -7.85
N VAL A 377 2.98 19.45 -8.28
CA VAL A 377 3.18 20.14 -9.55
C VAL A 377 3.78 19.21 -10.60
N GLY A 378 3.33 19.37 -11.82
CA GLY A 378 3.78 18.65 -13.01
C GLY A 378 3.34 19.38 -14.26
N PHE A 379 3.86 19.01 -15.41
CA PHE A 379 3.57 19.60 -16.72
C PHE A 379 2.43 18.89 -17.46
N LYS A 380 1.92 17.78 -16.91
CA LYS A 380 0.69 17.14 -17.37
C LYS A 380 -0.54 17.66 -16.63
N SER A 381 -1.69 17.64 -17.28
CA SER A 381 -2.95 18.07 -16.67
C SER A 381 -3.34 17.18 -15.48
N CYS A 382 -4.20 17.70 -14.59
CA CYS A 382 -4.62 16.94 -13.41
C CYS A 382 -5.36 15.65 -13.77
N SER A 383 -6.16 15.66 -14.84
CA SER A 383 -6.82 14.46 -15.36
C SER A 383 -5.82 13.41 -15.87
N GLU A 384 -4.75 13.81 -16.55
CA GLU A 384 -3.68 12.90 -17.01
C GLU A 384 -2.80 12.34 -15.89
N ARG A 385 -2.75 13.05 -14.76
CA ARG A 385 -1.99 12.66 -13.56
C ARG A 385 -2.86 11.97 -12.52
N ALA A 386 -4.18 11.95 -12.69
CA ALA A 386 -5.10 11.35 -11.75
C ALA A 386 -4.80 9.86 -11.63
N GLN A 387 -4.82 9.35 -10.40
CA GLN A 387 -4.62 7.92 -10.19
C GLN A 387 -5.71 7.12 -10.90
N SER A 388 -5.30 6.13 -11.68
CA SER A 388 -6.18 5.12 -12.24
C SER A 388 -5.71 3.76 -11.75
N GLY A 389 -6.50 3.10 -10.90
CA GLY A 389 -6.14 1.80 -10.34
C GLY A 389 -4.84 1.87 -9.55
N ARG A 390 -3.77 1.28 -10.07
CA ARG A 390 -2.42 1.31 -9.49
C ARG A 390 -1.45 2.21 -10.23
N LYS A 391 -1.90 2.78 -11.35
CA LYS A 391 -1.17 3.77 -12.10
C LYS A 391 -1.31 5.09 -11.40
N VAL A 392 -0.17 5.63 -11.06
CA VAL A 392 -0.01 6.94 -10.47
C VAL A 392 1.14 7.63 -11.22
N ARG A 393 1.11 8.95 -11.32
CA ARG A 393 2.27 9.68 -11.85
C ARG A 393 3.11 10.21 -10.70
N SER A 394 4.41 10.12 -10.86
CA SER A 394 5.29 10.89 -10.00
C SER A 394 5.20 12.36 -10.38
N ALA A 395 5.34 13.20 -9.37
CA ALA A 395 5.25 14.64 -9.53
C ALA A 395 6.21 15.30 -8.55
N PHE A 396 6.58 16.54 -8.84
CA PHE A 396 7.32 17.32 -7.86
C PHE A 396 6.37 17.65 -6.71
N SER A 397 6.70 17.12 -5.55
CA SER A 397 5.81 17.13 -4.40
C SER A 397 5.88 18.43 -3.63
N THR A 398 4.74 18.91 -3.19
CA THR A 398 4.66 20.00 -2.20
C THR A 398 4.92 19.52 -0.77
N VAL A 399 4.87 18.20 -0.55
CA VAL A 399 5.02 17.57 0.77
C VAL A 399 6.45 17.68 1.29
N ASN A 400 7.45 17.59 0.42
CA ASN A 400 8.87 17.64 0.83
C ASN A 400 9.49 19.03 0.69
N VAL A 401 8.73 20.03 0.24
CA VAL A 401 9.17 21.42 0.17
C VAL A 401 8.84 22.10 1.50
N ASN A 402 9.59 21.70 2.52
CA ASN A 402 9.46 22.22 3.87
C ASN A 402 10.84 22.20 4.58
N PRO A 403 10.98 22.84 5.75
CA PRO A 403 12.27 22.93 6.47
C PRO A 403 12.84 21.59 6.98
N ASN A 404 12.05 20.51 6.97
CA ASN A 404 12.49 19.18 7.44
C ASN A 404 13.39 18.46 6.43
N PHE A 405 13.48 18.95 5.20
CA PHE A 405 14.35 18.42 4.17
C PHE A 405 15.51 19.38 3.90
N ALA A 406 16.56 18.84 3.29
CA ALA A 406 17.70 19.61 2.81
C ALA A 406 18.00 19.25 1.35
N VAL A 407 18.57 20.19 0.60
CA VAL A 407 18.97 19.96 -0.79
C VAL A 407 20.44 19.56 -0.83
N LEU A 408 20.71 18.31 -1.17
CA LEU A 408 22.05 17.81 -1.46
C LEU A 408 22.38 18.09 -2.92
N SER A 409 23.53 18.71 -3.16
CA SER A 409 24.09 18.87 -4.50
C SER A 409 25.09 17.76 -4.80
N CYS A 410 24.83 17.01 -5.87
CA CYS A 410 25.71 15.96 -6.36
C CYS A 410 26.49 16.45 -7.59
N PRO A 411 27.81 16.14 -7.67
CA PRO A 411 28.67 16.63 -8.75
C PRO A 411 28.33 15.98 -10.10
N SER A 412 28.78 16.61 -11.17
CA SER A 412 28.68 16.05 -12.52
C SER A 412 29.46 14.74 -12.66
N GLY A 413 28.98 13.85 -13.54
CA GLY A 413 29.59 12.54 -13.81
C GLY A 413 29.07 11.41 -12.93
N VAL A 414 28.12 11.71 -12.04
CA VAL A 414 27.42 10.73 -11.20
C VAL A 414 26.00 10.54 -11.74
N PRO A 415 25.53 9.28 -11.95
CA PRO A 415 24.19 9.04 -12.48
C PRO A 415 23.10 9.38 -11.45
N TRP A 416 22.04 10.03 -11.91
CA TRP A 416 20.84 10.36 -11.14
C TRP A 416 19.58 10.06 -11.95
N ALA A 417 18.40 10.06 -11.32
CA ALA A 417 17.14 9.67 -11.96
C ALA A 417 16.14 10.83 -12.03
N ASN A 418 15.70 11.20 -13.24
CA ASN A 418 14.62 12.16 -13.44
C ASN A 418 13.26 11.46 -13.35
N CYS A 419 12.53 11.75 -12.29
CA CYS A 419 11.22 11.17 -12.01
C CYS A 419 10.06 12.16 -12.21
N LEU A 420 10.22 13.29 -12.89
CA LEU A 420 9.10 14.22 -13.05
C LEU A 420 8.08 13.72 -14.10
N ASP A 421 6.79 13.68 -13.74
CA ASP A 421 5.67 13.22 -14.57
C ASP A 421 5.79 11.79 -15.15
N VAL A 422 6.72 10.99 -14.62
CA VAL A 422 6.87 9.60 -15.04
C VAL A 422 5.75 8.74 -14.49
N GLU A 423 5.49 7.64 -15.17
CA GLU A 423 4.47 6.69 -14.73
C GLU A 423 5.05 5.76 -13.66
N CYS A 424 4.25 5.49 -12.65
CA CYS A 424 4.62 4.70 -11.49
C CYS A 424 3.55 3.65 -11.23
N GLU A 425 4.02 2.49 -10.77
CA GLU A 425 3.19 1.38 -10.34
C GLU A 425 3.16 1.32 -8.81
N ILE A 426 2.03 1.63 -8.17
CA ILE A 426 1.83 1.36 -6.73
C ILE A 426 2.12 -0.12 -6.47
N ASP A 427 2.88 -0.58 -5.48
CA ASP A 427 3.26 -1.99 -5.28
C ASP A 427 2.05 -2.88 -4.82
N PRO A 428 1.94 -4.17 -5.26
CA PRO A 428 0.82 -5.08 -4.85
C PRO A 428 0.70 -5.30 -3.37
N THR A 429 1.87 -5.48 -2.79
CA THR A 429 2.12 -6.02 -1.47
C THR A 429 2.32 -4.90 -0.48
N ASN A 430 2.68 -3.71 -0.96
CA ASN A 430 2.80 -2.47 -0.22
C ASN A 430 2.26 -1.25 -1.00
N PRO A 431 0.95 -0.94 -0.95
CA PRO A 431 0.38 0.17 -1.72
C PRO A 431 0.83 1.57 -1.25
N ALA A 432 1.65 1.66 -0.21
CA ALA A 432 2.28 2.90 0.22
C ALA A 432 3.51 3.28 -0.63
N VAL A 433 4.01 2.36 -1.45
CA VAL A 433 5.17 2.56 -2.31
C VAL A 433 4.74 2.35 -3.76
N ALA A 434 5.35 3.08 -4.69
CA ALA A 434 5.24 2.88 -6.11
C ALA A 434 6.62 2.75 -6.75
N LYS A 435 6.76 1.79 -7.66
CA LYS A 435 7.95 1.62 -8.50
C LYS A 435 7.81 2.55 -9.70
N CYS A 436 8.64 3.59 -9.76
CA CYS A 436 8.65 4.56 -10.84
C CYS A 436 9.79 4.27 -11.81
N GLN A 437 9.50 4.29 -13.12
CA GLN A 437 10.50 4.11 -14.16
C GLN A 437 11.03 5.49 -14.56
N CYS A 438 12.07 5.91 -13.87
CA CYS A 438 12.65 7.25 -14.03
C CYS A 438 13.78 7.23 -15.06
N VAL A 439 13.94 8.32 -15.79
CA VAL A 439 14.98 8.43 -16.81
C VAL A 439 16.32 8.61 -16.12
N THR A 440 17.26 7.70 -16.38
CA THR A 440 18.64 7.83 -15.89
C THR A 440 19.34 8.95 -16.65
N VAL A 441 19.90 9.90 -15.93
CA VAL A 441 20.70 10.99 -16.45
C VAL A 441 22.14 10.81 -15.95
N THR A 442 23.09 10.80 -16.88
CA THR A 442 24.52 10.53 -16.59
C THR A 442 25.40 11.77 -16.71
N THR A 443 24.82 12.91 -17.09
CA THR A 443 25.53 14.16 -17.38
C THR A 443 24.94 15.31 -16.56
N GLY A 444 25.82 16.24 -16.18
CA GLY A 444 25.43 17.43 -15.42
C GLY A 444 25.32 17.18 -13.92
N GLU A 445 25.30 18.28 -13.18
CA GLU A 445 25.08 18.30 -11.73
C GLU A 445 23.62 18.00 -11.42
N SER A 446 23.34 17.56 -10.19
CA SER A 446 21.98 17.27 -9.76
C SER A 446 21.72 17.72 -8.32
N LEU A 447 20.46 18.05 -8.05
CA LEU A 447 19.94 18.40 -6.75
C LEU A 447 18.93 17.35 -6.31
N THR A 448 19.13 16.75 -5.14
CA THR A 448 18.22 15.77 -4.55
C THR A 448 17.87 16.15 -3.11
N PHE A 449 16.70 15.73 -2.65
CA PHE A 449 16.36 15.82 -1.22
C PHE A 449 16.74 14.52 -0.48
N GLY A 450 17.20 13.50 -1.20
CA GLY A 450 17.74 12.27 -0.62
C GLY A 450 19.17 12.42 -0.13
N GLY A 451 19.72 11.34 0.43
CA GLY A 451 21.13 11.27 0.81
C GLY A 451 21.50 12.01 2.10
N ALA A 452 20.55 12.58 2.83
CA ALA A 452 20.74 13.13 4.18
C ALA A 452 21.94 14.10 4.33
N CYS A 453 22.22 14.90 3.30
CA CYS A 453 23.41 15.76 3.22
C CYS A 453 24.78 15.03 3.24
N GLU A 454 24.81 13.72 3.05
CA GLU A 454 26.03 12.93 2.91
C GLU A 454 26.42 12.82 1.44
N THR A 455 27.45 13.57 1.03
CA THR A 455 27.93 13.59 -0.36
C THR A 455 28.43 12.24 -0.87
N ALA A 456 28.87 11.35 0.02
CA ALA A 456 29.25 9.98 -0.33
C ALA A 456 28.08 9.18 -0.94
N THR A 457 26.83 9.52 -0.58
CA THR A 457 25.65 8.82 -1.10
C THR A 457 25.39 9.12 -2.58
N CYS A 458 25.93 10.21 -3.12
CA CYS A 458 25.83 10.52 -4.54
C CYS A 458 26.39 9.38 -5.39
N THR A 459 27.54 8.79 -5.00
CA THR A 459 28.18 7.73 -5.79
C THR A 459 27.69 6.33 -5.45
N SER A 460 27.20 6.10 -4.23
CA SER A 460 26.70 4.78 -3.80
C SER A 460 25.24 4.52 -4.15
N THR A 461 24.47 5.57 -4.48
CA THR A 461 23.03 5.45 -4.71
C THR A 461 22.58 6.40 -5.81
N ILE A 462 21.85 5.88 -6.79
CA ILE A 462 21.19 6.71 -7.79
C ILE A 462 19.97 7.32 -7.11
N TRP A 463 19.98 8.63 -6.91
CA TRP A 463 18.86 9.35 -6.32
C TRP A 463 17.93 9.89 -7.39
N SER A 464 16.63 9.95 -7.07
CA SER A 464 15.75 10.86 -7.79
C SER A 464 16.21 12.29 -7.55
N ALA A 465 16.39 13.03 -8.64
CA ALA A 465 16.96 14.37 -8.58
C ALA A 465 16.41 15.26 -9.70
N ALA A 466 16.81 16.52 -9.69
CA ALA A 466 16.56 17.49 -10.73
C ALA A 466 17.83 18.27 -11.06
N THR A 467 17.83 18.95 -12.20
CA THR A 467 18.91 19.87 -12.58
C THR A 467 18.91 21.12 -11.71
N PRO A 468 20.04 21.83 -11.56
CA PRO A 468 20.17 23.01 -10.70
C PRO A 468 19.25 24.18 -11.07
N ASP A 469 18.79 24.27 -12.31
CA ASP A 469 17.83 25.28 -12.78
C ASP A 469 16.39 25.03 -12.28
N LEU A 470 16.12 23.87 -11.67
CA LEU A 470 14.86 23.50 -11.02
C LEU A 470 13.61 23.89 -11.85
N PRO A 471 13.46 23.33 -13.06
CA PRO A 471 12.34 23.65 -13.93
C PRO A 471 11.00 23.37 -13.23
N GLY A 472 10.08 24.35 -13.25
CA GLY A 472 8.78 24.26 -12.57
C GLY A 472 8.73 24.91 -11.18
N SER A 473 9.87 25.25 -10.56
CA SER A 473 9.90 25.83 -9.20
C SER A 473 9.30 27.25 -9.11
N ALA A 474 9.39 28.03 -10.19
CA ALA A 474 8.78 29.36 -10.28
C ALA A 474 7.24 29.26 -10.38
N GLN A 475 6.75 28.37 -11.26
CA GLN A 475 5.33 28.06 -11.44
C GLN A 475 4.73 27.53 -10.13
N TYR A 476 5.46 26.66 -9.43
CA TYR A 476 5.08 26.15 -8.12
C TYR A 476 4.90 27.25 -7.08
N ARG A 477 5.88 28.16 -6.89
CA ARG A 477 5.75 29.28 -5.92
C ARG A 477 4.55 30.15 -6.25
N LYS A 478 4.36 30.48 -7.53
CA LYS A 478 3.25 31.30 -8.01
C LYS A 478 1.90 30.60 -7.76
N GLY A 479 1.80 29.31 -8.04
CA GLY A 479 0.58 28.52 -7.83
C GLY A 479 0.23 28.33 -6.35
N MET A 480 1.18 27.98 -5.50
CA MET A 480 0.91 27.81 -4.06
C MET A 480 0.49 29.12 -3.39
N LYS A 481 1.08 30.25 -3.82
CA LYS A 481 0.63 31.58 -3.38
C LYS A 481 -0.83 31.85 -3.76
N GLN A 482 -1.25 31.45 -4.96
CA GLN A 482 -2.65 31.57 -5.40
C GLN A 482 -3.59 30.62 -4.65
N LEU A 483 -3.11 29.44 -4.26
CA LEU A 483 -3.83 28.47 -3.43
C LEU A 483 -3.81 28.82 -1.93
N ASN A 484 -3.16 29.93 -1.55
CA ASN A 484 -2.97 30.37 -0.18
C ASN A 484 -2.30 29.30 0.71
N GLN A 485 -1.39 28.52 0.13
CA GLN A 485 -0.61 27.48 0.80
C GLN A 485 0.80 28.01 1.14
N PRO A 486 1.31 27.74 2.35
CA PRO A 486 2.67 28.13 2.71
C PRO A 486 3.69 27.32 1.89
N VAL A 487 4.79 27.98 1.50
CA VAL A 487 5.91 27.34 0.80
C VAL A 487 7.21 27.74 1.48
N THR A 488 7.96 26.76 1.97
CA THR A 488 9.29 26.98 2.53
C THR A 488 10.24 25.99 1.88
N PHE A 489 11.12 26.50 1.02
CA PHE A 489 12.07 25.61 0.36
C PHE A 489 13.11 25.08 1.35
N PRO A 490 13.49 23.80 1.22
CA PRO A 490 14.60 23.19 1.95
C PRO A 490 15.88 24.03 1.87
N ALA A 491 16.62 24.09 2.98
CA ALA A 491 17.95 24.68 2.97
C ALA A 491 18.92 23.81 2.15
N THR A 492 19.91 24.42 1.52
CA THR A 492 21.00 23.67 0.88
C THR A 492 21.87 23.02 1.94
N CYS A 493 22.28 21.77 1.72
CA CYS A 493 23.23 21.09 2.59
C CYS A 493 24.53 21.90 2.72
N PRO A 494 25.21 21.84 3.88
CA PRO A 494 26.50 22.48 4.05
C PRO A 494 27.51 21.94 3.02
N ALA A 495 28.43 22.79 2.56
CA ALA A 495 29.52 22.32 1.72
C ALA A 495 30.34 21.24 2.47
N PRO A 496 30.80 20.18 1.79
CA PRO A 496 31.66 19.18 2.42
C PRO A 496 32.90 19.89 2.98
N LYS A 497 33.19 19.63 4.27
CA LYS A 497 34.37 20.18 4.96
C LYS A 497 35.67 19.55 4.46
#